data_AF-A0A1E3VUC1-F1
#
_entry.id   AF-A0A1E3VUC1-F1
#
_cell.length_a   1.000
_cell.length_b   1.000
_cell.length_c   1.000
_cell.angle_alpha   90.00
_cell.angle_beta   90.00
_cell.angle_gamma   90.00
#
_symmetry.space_group_name_H-M   'P 1'
#
loop_
_entity.id
_entity.type
_entity.pdbx_description
1 polymer ?
#
loop_
_entity_poly.entity_id
_entity_poly.type
_entity_poly.pdbx_seq_one_letter_code
_entity_poly.pdbx_strand_id
1 'polypeptide(L)'
;MSLVDRALTSGDVYLAAAVHGATPRPERQKLEALLFRTAKIRRQFGAAPYVPRSLLDSLATDEDGKVRLRVARNPAASPQALATLVESSPVEEMAVAVAAHANVSPDTLAGLAQSPSPAVRHALCGNPNTPAETLRALYSVAEAANKKALAGNPNTPADVLSLLWKEGDAYTRAEVAAHPSAPQDVMDAALTDSEALVRRKLASNPAVETASLEKLLGDPDGTVRAAAIRGFAPDEALPDAVAADPCLRVRRAEARRDGLAADVARRLADDPDAWVRRWLARNPTVPEDVLVRLAADEEADVRRSVSRNRSTPLGLLRQLSRDTVAWVRAGVALRADVPDDVIGVLGLDDDADVLSALGRNPRAPLDLLVRIAGSADADVRRSVILNPDAPREALVPLLEDPYPLNRAFLVRHRNLAEADLVSMLSDPEPQVRFSAASALIKRANST
;
A
#
# COMPACT_ATOMS: atom_id res chain seq x y z
N MET A 1 -12.11 0.21 36.84
CA MET A 1 -11.00 1.17 36.75
C MET A 1 -10.92 1.63 35.30
N SER A 2 -10.94 2.94 35.03
CA SER A 2 -10.86 3.45 33.66
C SER A 2 -9.47 3.18 33.04
N LEU A 3 -9.35 3.25 31.71
CA LEU A 3 -8.04 3.14 31.04
C LEU A 3 -7.08 4.26 31.47
N VAL A 4 -7.63 5.46 31.72
CA VAL A 4 -6.87 6.63 32.19
C VAL A 4 -6.34 6.38 33.60
N ASP A 5 -7.18 5.93 34.52
CA ASP A 5 -6.76 5.60 35.89
C ASP A 5 -5.67 4.53 35.88
N ARG A 6 -5.84 3.48 35.06
CA ARG A 6 -4.84 2.43 34.90
C ARG A 6 -3.49 2.98 34.42
N ALA A 7 -3.50 3.87 33.43
CA ALA A 7 -2.29 4.51 32.93
C ALA A 7 -1.58 5.33 34.01
N LEU A 8 -2.34 6.12 34.77
CA LEU A 8 -1.81 6.99 35.81
C LEU A 8 -1.28 6.21 37.02
N THR A 9 -1.99 5.17 37.47
CA THR A 9 -1.58 4.34 38.61
C THR A 9 -0.37 3.47 38.29
N SER A 10 -0.30 2.90 37.08
CA SER A 10 0.84 2.06 36.67
C SER A 10 2.07 2.88 36.24
N GLY A 11 1.88 4.15 35.87
CA GLY A 11 2.93 4.95 35.24
C GLY A 11 3.31 4.47 33.84
N ASP A 12 2.45 3.66 33.19
CA ASP A 12 2.71 3.14 31.86
C ASP A 12 2.51 4.22 30.78
N VAL A 13 3.63 4.71 30.25
CA VAL A 13 3.66 5.75 29.23
C VAL A 13 3.02 5.30 27.90
N TYR A 14 3.00 4.00 27.59
CA TYR A 14 2.38 3.51 26.35
C TYR A 14 0.87 3.49 26.48
N LEU A 15 0.35 3.04 27.62
CA LEU A 15 -1.08 3.11 27.90
C LEU A 15 -1.54 4.58 27.94
N ALA A 16 -0.76 5.47 28.54
CA ALA A 16 -1.04 6.91 28.55
C ALA A 16 -1.07 7.51 27.14
N ALA A 17 -0.13 7.15 26.27
CA ALA A 17 -0.09 7.59 24.89
C ALA A 17 -1.31 7.07 24.09
N ALA A 18 -1.73 5.83 24.33
CA ALA A 18 -2.88 5.23 23.64
C ALA A 18 -4.20 5.94 23.94
N VAL A 19 -4.40 6.35 25.20
CA VAL A 19 -5.67 6.96 25.64
C VAL A 19 -5.71 8.48 25.44
N HIS A 20 -4.57 9.13 25.22
CA HIS A 20 -4.42 10.60 25.17
C HIS A 20 -5.50 11.31 24.32
N GLY A 21 -5.78 10.80 23.13
CA GLY A 21 -6.76 11.40 22.21
C GLY A 21 -8.21 11.27 22.66
N ALA A 22 -8.54 10.21 23.40
CA ALA A 22 -9.89 9.95 23.92
C ALA A 22 -10.12 10.62 25.29
N THR A 23 -9.07 11.10 25.95
CA THR A 23 -9.14 11.71 27.28
C THR A 23 -9.49 13.20 27.21
N PRO A 24 -10.47 13.71 28.00
CA PRO A 24 -10.76 15.14 28.11
C PRO A 24 -9.57 15.96 28.65
N ARG A 25 -9.55 17.28 28.37
CA ARG A 25 -8.40 18.16 28.68
C ARG A 25 -7.90 18.10 30.14
N PRO A 26 -8.74 18.11 31.19
CA PRO A 26 -8.24 18.11 32.58
C PRO A 26 -7.45 16.85 32.96
N GLU A 27 -7.91 15.68 32.49
CA GLU A 27 -7.21 14.41 32.72
C GLU A 27 -6.04 14.22 31.77
N ARG A 28 -6.14 14.76 30.55
CA ARG A 28 -5.05 14.74 29.58
C ARG A 28 -3.79 15.42 30.11
N GLN A 29 -3.91 16.53 30.86
CA GLN A 29 -2.76 17.19 31.50
C GLN A 29 -2.03 16.24 32.48
N LYS A 30 -2.76 15.37 33.18
CA LYS A 30 -2.14 14.37 34.08
C LYS A 30 -1.37 13.31 33.27
N LEU A 31 -1.90 12.90 32.13
CA LEU A 31 -1.21 12.00 31.20
C LEU A 31 0.02 12.67 30.59
N GLU A 32 -0.08 13.94 30.20
CA GLU A 32 1.04 14.73 29.69
C GLU A 32 2.15 14.88 30.74
N ALA A 33 1.82 15.06 32.04
CA ALA A 33 2.84 15.06 33.10
C ALA A 33 3.63 13.75 33.17
N LEU A 34 3.02 12.61 32.80
CA LEU A 34 3.68 11.31 32.69
C LEU A 34 4.48 11.21 31.37
N LEU A 35 3.87 11.53 30.23
CA LEU A 35 4.45 11.44 28.89
C LEU A 35 5.60 12.44 28.67
N PHE A 36 5.56 13.60 29.32
CA PHE A 36 6.50 14.69 29.14
C PHE A 36 7.59 14.73 30.21
N ARG A 37 7.56 13.78 31.16
CA ARG A 37 8.48 13.67 32.29
C ARG A 37 9.95 13.71 31.92
N THR A 38 10.32 13.10 30.79
CA THR A 38 11.72 13.09 30.33
C THR A 38 11.80 13.39 28.84
N ALA A 39 12.88 14.05 28.43
CA ALA A 39 13.17 14.28 27.01
C ALA A 39 13.22 12.95 26.20
N LYS A 40 13.64 11.84 26.82
CA LYS A 40 13.64 10.52 26.17
C LYS A 40 12.23 10.10 25.74
N ILE A 41 11.24 10.25 26.62
CA ILE A 41 9.85 9.84 26.35
C ILE A 41 9.23 10.76 25.29
N ARG A 42 9.42 12.08 25.40
CA ARG A 42 8.92 13.06 24.40
C ARG A 42 9.47 12.80 23.01
N ARG A 43 10.78 12.55 22.92
CA ARG A 43 11.44 12.20 21.66
C ARG A 43 10.96 10.87 21.11
N GLN A 44 10.73 9.87 21.96
CA GLN A 44 10.21 8.57 21.54
C GLN A 44 8.82 8.72 20.90
N PHE A 45 7.88 9.36 21.57
CA PHE A 45 6.51 9.50 21.04
C PHE A 45 6.41 10.52 19.90
N GLY A 46 7.25 11.56 19.89
CA GLY A 46 7.34 12.48 18.76
C GLY A 46 7.70 11.79 17.44
N ALA A 47 8.46 10.69 17.47
CA ALA A 47 8.82 9.91 16.28
C ALA A 47 7.91 8.69 16.02
N ALA A 48 7.04 8.32 16.96
CA ALA A 48 6.25 7.10 16.84
C ALA A 48 5.05 7.31 15.89
N PRO A 49 4.93 6.55 14.77
CA PRO A 49 3.90 6.80 13.75
C PRO A 49 2.48 6.42 14.18
N TYR A 50 2.34 5.69 15.29
CA TYR A 50 1.07 5.16 15.78
C TYR A 50 0.41 6.05 16.85
N VAL A 51 1.07 7.12 17.29
CA VAL A 51 0.53 7.95 18.38
C VAL A 51 -0.63 8.81 17.90
N PRO A 52 -1.61 9.13 18.79
CA PRO A 52 -2.72 10.00 18.43
C PRO A 52 -2.25 11.40 18.02
N ARG A 53 -2.91 12.00 17.02
CA ARG A 53 -2.63 13.37 16.54
C ARG A 53 -2.59 14.40 17.67
N SER A 54 -3.55 14.30 18.60
CA SER A 54 -3.60 15.16 19.80
C SER A 54 -2.31 15.20 20.60
N LEU A 55 -1.54 14.11 20.66
CA LEU A 55 -0.27 14.07 21.40
C LEU A 55 0.83 14.77 20.61
N LEU A 56 0.82 14.62 19.28
CA LEU A 56 1.73 15.35 18.39
C LEU A 56 1.43 16.85 18.38
N ASP A 57 0.15 17.24 18.48
CA ASP A 57 -0.26 18.64 18.62
C ASP A 57 0.33 19.27 19.90
N SER A 58 0.27 18.55 21.03
CA SER A 58 0.92 18.99 22.28
C SER A 58 2.45 19.03 22.18
N LEU A 59 3.07 18.05 21.50
CA LEU A 59 4.53 18.00 21.30
C LEU A 59 5.05 19.02 20.26
N ALA A 60 4.18 19.57 19.41
CA ALA A 60 4.55 20.60 18.43
C ALA A 60 5.00 21.91 19.11
N THR A 61 4.54 22.16 20.35
CA THR A 61 4.92 23.31 21.17
C THR A 61 6.04 23.00 22.17
N ASP A 62 6.73 21.86 22.05
CA ASP A 62 7.80 21.46 22.97
C ASP A 62 9.00 22.42 22.92
N GLU A 63 9.59 22.69 24.09
CA GLU A 63 10.81 23.50 24.24
C GLU A 63 12.02 22.87 23.52
N ASP A 64 12.09 21.54 23.45
CA ASP A 64 13.20 20.82 22.79
C ASP A 64 12.97 20.81 21.28
N GLY A 65 13.80 21.55 20.54
CA GLY A 65 13.79 21.55 19.07
C GLY A 65 13.92 20.16 18.44
N LYS A 66 14.58 19.20 19.12
CA LYS A 66 14.69 17.81 18.64
C LYS A 66 13.41 17.01 18.80
N VAL A 67 12.50 17.42 19.69
CA VAL A 67 11.16 16.85 19.80
C VAL A 67 10.30 17.40 18.66
N ARG A 68 10.27 18.73 18.51
CA ARG A 68 9.57 19.42 17.42
C ARG A 68 9.94 18.88 16.03
N LEU A 69 11.24 18.67 15.77
CA LEU A 69 11.70 18.11 14.49
C LEU A 69 11.22 16.67 14.26
N ARG A 70 11.12 15.86 15.33
CA ARG A 70 10.56 14.50 15.22
C ARG A 70 9.06 14.55 14.90
N VAL A 71 8.33 15.50 15.50
CA VAL A 71 6.92 15.73 15.16
C VAL A 71 6.77 16.12 13.69
N ALA A 72 7.60 17.02 13.17
CA ALA A 72 7.57 17.42 11.75
C ALA A 72 7.79 16.24 10.78
N ARG A 73 8.60 15.25 11.18
CA ARG A 73 8.88 14.03 10.40
C ARG A 73 7.88 12.91 10.64
N ASN A 74 6.95 13.08 11.58
CA ASN A 74 6.02 12.02 11.96
C ASN A 74 4.84 11.98 10.98
N PRO A 75 4.59 10.86 10.27
CA PRO A 75 3.52 10.78 9.26
C PRO A 75 2.11 10.98 9.84
N ALA A 76 1.94 10.84 11.15
CA ALA A 76 0.68 11.09 11.83
C ALA A 76 0.47 12.57 12.21
N ALA A 77 1.46 13.46 12.02
CA ALA A 77 1.34 14.87 12.37
C ALA A 77 0.15 15.53 11.67
N SER A 78 -0.57 16.36 12.42
CA SER A 78 -1.75 17.08 11.92
C SER A 78 -1.33 18.33 11.14
N PRO A 79 -2.18 18.84 10.22
CA PRO A 79 -1.93 20.13 9.57
C PRO A 79 -1.71 21.26 10.59
N GLN A 80 -2.43 21.23 11.72
CA GLN A 80 -2.31 22.21 12.80
C GLN A 80 -0.92 22.16 13.45
N ALA A 81 -0.45 20.97 13.84
CA ALA A 81 0.88 20.79 14.41
C ALA A 81 1.97 21.31 13.46
N LEU A 82 1.86 21.00 12.17
CA LEU A 82 2.81 21.42 11.15
C LEU A 82 2.84 22.95 10.97
N ALA A 83 1.67 23.61 10.99
CA ALA A 83 1.59 25.07 10.95
C ALA A 83 2.28 25.70 12.19
N THR A 84 1.99 25.18 13.38
CA THR A 84 2.62 25.63 14.64
C THR A 84 4.15 25.46 14.62
N LEU A 85 4.66 24.40 13.99
CA LEU A 85 6.10 24.14 13.90
C LEU A 85 6.83 25.18 13.04
N VAL A 86 6.22 25.62 11.94
CA VAL A 86 6.78 26.67 11.08
C VAL A 86 6.77 28.03 11.78
N GLU A 87 5.67 28.37 12.46
CA GLU A 87 5.54 29.64 13.19
C GLU A 87 6.52 29.75 14.37
N SER A 88 6.76 28.64 15.08
CA SER A 88 7.53 28.62 16.32
C SER A 88 9.03 28.31 16.14
N SER A 89 9.47 27.90 14.94
CA SER A 89 10.86 27.50 14.68
C SER A 89 11.30 27.80 13.24
N PRO A 90 11.97 28.93 12.98
CA PRO A 90 12.43 29.30 11.63
C PRO A 90 13.72 28.56 11.22
N VAL A 91 13.93 27.32 11.68
CA VAL A 91 15.10 26.51 11.30
C VAL A 91 14.84 25.90 9.92
N GLU A 92 15.82 26.00 9.03
CA GLU A 92 15.73 25.45 7.67
C GLU A 92 15.32 23.96 7.66
N GLU A 93 15.92 23.14 8.54
CA GLU A 93 15.59 21.72 8.66
C GLU A 93 14.11 21.47 9.00
N MET A 94 13.50 22.34 9.82
CA MET A 94 12.08 22.28 10.15
C MET A 94 11.21 22.61 8.94
N ALA A 95 11.53 23.71 8.26
CA ALA A 95 10.79 24.15 7.08
C ALA A 95 10.83 23.09 5.96
N VAL A 96 11.98 22.44 5.74
CA VAL A 96 12.12 21.32 4.79
C VAL A 96 11.24 20.14 5.19
N ALA A 97 11.28 19.75 6.47
CA ALA A 97 10.48 18.62 6.96
C ALA A 97 8.97 18.88 6.80
N VAL A 98 8.50 20.09 7.12
CA VAL A 98 7.10 20.48 6.96
C VAL A 98 6.72 20.59 5.48
N ALA A 99 7.55 21.19 4.63
CA ALA A 99 7.31 21.32 3.19
C ALA A 99 7.22 19.95 2.48
N ALA A 100 7.94 18.93 2.96
CA ALA A 100 7.87 17.57 2.41
C ALA A 100 6.72 16.72 2.98
N HIS A 101 5.96 17.24 3.95
CA HIS A 101 5.00 16.44 4.70
C HIS A 101 3.67 16.21 3.96
N ALA A 102 3.13 14.99 3.98
CA ALA A 102 1.92 14.63 3.23
C ALA A 102 0.62 15.27 3.78
N ASN A 103 0.58 15.62 5.06
CA ASN A 103 -0.59 16.22 5.73
C ASN A 103 -0.50 17.76 5.89
N VAL A 104 0.50 18.42 5.33
CA VAL A 104 0.61 19.88 5.45
C VAL A 104 -0.49 20.56 4.63
N SER A 105 -1.02 21.68 5.12
CA SER A 105 -2.07 22.42 4.41
C SER A 105 -1.49 23.21 3.22
N PRO A 106 -2.29 23.45 2.18
CA PRO A 106 -1.89 24.30 1.05
C PRO A 106 -1.50 25.72 1.48
N ASP A 107 -2.16 26.28 2.51
CA ASP A 107 -1.87 27.61 3.04
C ASP A 107 -0.48 27.67 3.70
N THR A 108 -0.11 26.65 4.48
CA THR A 108 1.22 26.56 5.08
C THR A 108 2.30 26.40 4.01
N LEU A 109 2.04 25.63 2.95
CA LEU A 109 2.96 25.51 1.80
C LEU A 109 3.13 26.83 1.06
N ALA A 110 2.04 27.57 0.83
CA ALA A 110 2.08 28.90 0.21
C ALA A 110 2.89 29.89 1.05
N GLY A 111 2.78 29.84 2.39
CA GLY A 111 3.60 30.64 3.30
C GLY A 111 5.09 30.30 3.22
N LEU A 112 5.44 29.02 3.01
CA LEU A 112 6.83 28.57 2.85
C LEU A 112 7.45 28.91 1.49
N ALA A 113 6.64 29.31 0.49
CA ALA A 113 7.11 29.63 -0.86
C ALA A 113 8.11 30.80 -0.90
N GLN A 114 8.06 31.69 0.09
CA GLN A 114 8.97 32.83 0.21
C GLN A 114 10.33 32.47 0.82
N SER A 115 10.56 31.19 1.16
CA SER A 115 11.82 30.75 1.76
C SER A 115 13.00 30.88 0.78
N PRO A 116 14.13 31.48 1.20
CA PRO A 116 15.33 31.55 0.38
C PRO A 116 16.06 30.19 0.25
N SER A 117 15.70 29.19 1.06
CA SER A 117 16.35 27.87 1.04
C SER A 117 16.01 27.08 -0.24
N PRO A 118 17.02 26.64 -1.01
CA PRO A 118 16.82 25.72 -2.14
C PRO A 118 16.17 24.40 -1.73
N ALA A 119 16.51 23.88 -0.54
CA ALA A 119 15.96 22.63 -0.03
C ALA A 119 14.45 22.73 0.26
N VAL A 120 14.01 23.88 0.82
CA VAL A 120 12.57 24.14 1.03
C VAL A 120 11.86 24.22 -0.32
N ARG A 121 12.41 24.98 -1.28
CA ARG A 121 11.82 25.06 -2.63
C ARG A 121 11.71 23.70 -3.30
N HIS A 122 12.72 22.85 -3.18
CA HIS A 122 12.70 21.50 -3.75
C HIS A 122 11.59 20.65 -3.12
N ALA A 123 11.45 20.70 -1.79
CA ALA A 123 10.38 20.01 -1.06
C ALA A 123 8.99 20.50 -1.50
N LEU A 124 8.78 21.82 -1.66
CA LEU A 124 7.53 22.38 -2.18
C LEU A 124 7.21 21.88 -3.59
N CYS A 125 8.19 21.84 -4.48
CA CYS A 125 7.99 21.36 -5.85
C CYS A 125 7.54 19.90 -5.89
N GLY A 126 8.00 19.05 -4.97
CA GLY A 126 7.62 17.64 -4.92
C GLY A 126 6.34 17.33 -4.13
N ASN A 127 5.80 18.29 -3.37
CA ASN A 127 4.65 18.04 -2.50
C ASN A 127 3.32 18.09 -3.29
N PRO A 128 2.50 17.01 -3.31
CA PRO A 128 1.24 16.97 -4.06
C PRO A 128 0.14 17.91 -3.54
N ASN A 129 0.33 18.53 -2.36
CA ASN A 129 -0.59 19.53 -1.82
C ASN A 129 -0.17 20.98 -2.17
N THR A 130 0.97 21.18 -2.83
CA THR A 130 1.42 22.53 -3.20
C THR A 130 0.45 23.15 -4.21
N PRO A 131 -0.10 24.35 -3.95
CA PRO A 131 -1.01 25.03 -4.87
C PRO A 131 -0.38 25.31 -6.24
N ALA A 132 -1.19 25.26 -7.30
CA ALA A 132 -0.76 25.57 -8.66
C ALA A 132 -0.11 26.96 -8.79
N GLU A 133 -0.66 27.98 -8.12
CA GLU A 133 -0.09 29.33 -8.11
C GLU A 133 1.29 29.38 -7.44
N THR A 134 1.49 28.60 -6.38
CA THR A 134 2.79 28.46 -5.71
C THR A 134 3.80 27.77 -6.63
N LEU A 135 3.41 26.69 -7.31
CA LEU A 135 4.27 25.99 -8.27
C LEU A 135 4.65 26.90 -9.44
N ARG A 136 3.70 27.71 -9.94
CA ARG A 136 3.97 28.73 -10.98
C ARG A 136 4.99 29.76 -10.52
N ALA A 137 4.86 30.29 -9.32
CA ALA A 137 5.85 31.22 -8.76
C ALA A 137 7.24 30.57 -8.61
N LEU A 138 7.28 29.31 -8.15
CA LEU A 138 8.52 28.57 -7.94
C LEU A 138 9.29 28.29 -9.24
N TYR A 139 8.60 28.14 -10.38
CA TYR A 139 9.25 27.92 -11.68
C TYR A 139 10.32 28.97 -11.99
N SER A 140 10.02 30.25 -11.71
CA SER A 140 10.92 31.38 -12.02
C SER A 140 12.25 31.34 -11.27
N VAL A 141 12.28 30.68 -10.11
CA VAL A 141 13.44 30.56 -9.22
C VAL A 141 13.92 29.11 -9.09
N ALA A 142 13.42 28.22 -9.95
CA ALA A 142 13.67 26.79 -9.90
C ALA A 142 15.04 26.44 -10.50
N GLU A 143 15.86 25.74 -9.71
CA GLU A 143 17.06 25.06 -10.21
C GLU A 143 16.68 23.78 -10.98
N ALA A 144 17.65 23.15 -11.65
CA ALA A 144 17.41 21.94 -12.45
C ALA A 144 16.73 20.81 -11.64
N ALA A 145 17.10 20.64 -10.36
CA ALA A 145 16.48 19.66 -9.48
C ALA A 145 15.00 19.97 -9.17
N ASN A 146 14.65 21.25 -9.05
CA ASN A 146 13.29 21.72 -8.83
C ASN A 146 12.42 21.52 -10.06
N LYS A 147 12.95 21.78 -11.27
CA LYS A 147 12.23 21.61 -12.54
C LYS A 147 11.74 20.16 -12.73
N LYS A 148 12.56 19.17 -12.37
CA LYS A 148 12.16 17.75 -12.39
C LYS A 148 11.02 17.45 -11.43
N ALA A 149 11.07 18.00 -10.22
CA ALA A 149 10.02 17.85 -9.24
C ALA A 149 8.71 18.54 -9.67
N LEU A 150 8.79 19.73 -10.27
CA LEU A 150 7.65 20.42 -10.86
C LEU A 150 6.98 19.58 -11.96
N ALA A 151 7.76 18.99 -12.87
CA ALA A 151 7.19 18.18 -13.96
C ALA A 151 6.37 16.97 -13.47
N GLY A 152 6.72 16.40 -12.32
CA GLY A 152 6.01 15.27 -11.72
C GLY A 152 4.92 15.65 -10.72
N ASN A 153 4.76 16.94 -10.37
CA ASN A 153 3.79 17.37 -9.38
C ASN A 153 2.39 17.46 -9.99
N PRO A 154 1.36 16.76 -9.46
CA PRO A 154 0.03 16.68 -10.06
C PRO A 154 -0.70 18.03 -10.19
N ASN A 155 -0.30 19.04 -9.41
CA ASN A 155 -0.89 20.38 -9.44
C ASN A 155 -0.12 21.35 -10.35
N THR A 156 0.93 20.90 -11.05
CA THR A 156 1.67 21.77 -11.96
C THR A 156 0.78 22.20 -13.12
N PRO A 157 0.61 23.51 -13.33
CA PRO A 157 -0.32 24.01 -14.32
C PRO A 157 0.22 23.86 -15.75
N ALA A 158 -0.70 23.78 -16.71
CA ALA A 158 -0.42 23.52 -18.12
C ALA A 158 0.61 24.46 -18.74
N ASP A 159 0.57 25.75 -18.39
CA ASP A 159 1.52 26.77 -18.87
C ASP A 159 2.96 26.46 -18.42
N VAL A 160 3.15 26.01 -17.17
CA VAL A 160 4.46 25.62 -16.64
C VAL A 160 4.93 24.30 -17.27
N LEU A 161 4.02 23.35 -17.52
CA LEU A 161 4.35 22.10 -18.21
C LEU A 161 4.89 22.34 -19.63
N SER A 162 4.27 23.25 -20.40
CA SER A 162 4.78 23.64 -21.72
C SER A 162 6.19 24.23 -21.67
N LEU A 163 6.51 25.01 -20.63
CA LEU A 163 7.85 25.56 -20.44
C LEU A 163 8.87 24.46 -20.07
N LEU A 164 8.50 23.59 -19.13
CA LEU A 164 9.32 22.44 -18.71
C LEU A 164 9.59 21.47 -19.87
N TRP A 165 8.63 21.28 -20.78
CA TRP A 165 8.83 20.47 -21.98
C TRP A 165 9.92 21.02 -22.89
N LYS A 166 9.90 22.34 -23.14
CA LYS A 166 10.84 23.02 -24.06
C LYS A 166 12.27 23.05 -23.54
N GLU A 167 12.44 23.26 -22.24
CA GLU A 167 13.76 23.40 -21.60
C GLU A 167 14.28 22.08 -21.00
N GLY A 168 13.44 21.05 -20.92
CA GLY A 168 13.68 19.84 -20.16
C GLY A 168 14.55 18.80 -20.88
N ASP A 169 15.32 18.06 -20.08
CA ASP A 169 15.96 16.82 -20.52
C ASP A 169 14.91 15.73 -20.81
N ALA A 170 15.35 14.60 -21.35
CA ALA A 170 14.48 13.47 -21.68
C ALA A 170 13.61 13.01 -20.50
N TYR A 171 14.14 13.07 -19.28
CA TYR A 171 13.41 12.70 -18.07
C TYR A 171 12.30 13.70 -17.75
N THR A 172 12.61 14.99 -17.78
CA THR A 172 11.65 16.08 -17.53
C THR A 172 10.53 16.02 -18.56
N ARG A 173 10.86 15.86 -19.85
CA ARG A 173 9.88 15.67 -20.92
C ARG A 173 9.01 14.44 -20.69
N ALA A 174 9.59 13.33 -20.23
CA ALA A 174 8.83 12.12 -19.96
C ALA A 174 7.85 12.27 -18.79
N GLU A 175 8.20 13.02 -17.73
CA GLU A 175 7.26 13.32 -16.65
C GLU A 175 6.14 14.26 -17.13
N VAL A 176 6.47 15.29 -17.92
CA VAL A 176 5.46 16.15 -18.54
C VAL A 176 4.52 15.34 -19.44
N ALA A 177 5.03 14.43 -20.26
CA ALA A 177 4.22 13.61 -21.17
C ALA A 177 3.27 12.66 -20.44
N ALA A 178 3.60 12.22 -19.22
CA ALA A 178 2.70 11.39 -18.39
C ALA A 178 1.73 12.21 -17.54
N HIS A 179 1.86 13.54 -17.52
CA HIS A 179 1.12 14.39 -16.61
C HIS A 179 -0.38 14.46 -16.99
N PRO A 180 -1.34 14.31 -16.05
CA PRO A 180 -2.78 14.38 -16.36
C PRO A 180 -3.23 15.70 -17.00
N SER A 181 -2.55 16.80 -16.65
CA SER A 181 -2.78 18.14 -17.21
C SER A 181 -1.85 18.49 -18.38
N ALA A 182 -1.21 17.50 -19.02
CA ALA A 182 -0.33 17.74 -20.16
C ALA A 182 -1.10 18.41 -21.32
N PRO A 183 -0.60 19.53 -21.86
CA PRO A 183 -1.19 20.18 -23.03
C PRO A 183 -1.18 19.26 -24.27
N GLN A 184 -2.19 19.42 -25.15
CA GLN A 184 -2.31 18.59 -26.36
C GLN A 184 -1.11 18.72 -27.29
N ASP A 185 -0.59 19.93 -27.50
CA ASP A 185 0.59 20.19 -28.33
C ASP A 185 1.85 19.47 -27.80
N VAL A 186 1.95 19.36 -26.47
CA VAL A 186 3.03 18.61 -25.80
C VAL A 186 2.83 17.10 -25.99
N MET A 187 1.60 16.60 -25.87
CA MET A 187 1.30 15.18 -26.12
C MET A 187 1.57 14.79 -27.58
N ASP A 188 1.21 15.65 -28.53
CA ASP A 188 1.47 15.44 -29.97
C ASP A 188 2.98 15.39 -30.26
N ALA A 189 3.76 16.30 -29.66
CA ALA A 189 5.21 16.29 -29.77
C ALA A 189 5.84 15.03 -29.11
N ALA A 190 5.27 14.60 -27.98
CA ALA A 190 5.72 13.43 -27.25
C ALA A 190 5.51 12.11 -28.01
N LEU A 191 4.52 12.03 -28.91
CA LEU A 191 4.30 10.83 -29.74
C LEU A 191 5.49 10.51 -30.64
N THR A 192 6.21 11.53 -31.07
CA THR A 192 7.33 11.41 -32.02
C THR A 192 8.68 11.75 -31.40
N ASP A 193 8.76 11.87 -30.07
CA ASP A 193 10.01 12.17 -29.37
C ASP A 193 11.05 11.09 -29.66
N SER A 194 12.33 11.46 -29.84
CA SER A 194 13.42 10.51 -30.09
C SER A 194 13.59 9.49 -28.96
N GLU A 195 13.27 9.89 -27.73
CA GLU A 195 13.49 9.10 -26.52
C GLU A 195 12.31 8.14 -26.26
N ALA A 196 12.58 6.84 -26.31
CA ALA A 196 11.56 5.81 -26.01
C ALA A 196 10.96 5.97 -24.60
N LEU A 197 11.71 6.53 -23.65
CA LEU A 197 11.21 6.84 -22.31
C LEU A 197 10.01 7.81 -22.35
N VAL A 198 10.09 8.85 -23.18
CA VAL A 198 9.05 9.88 -23.33
C VAL A 198 7.80 9.27 -23.95
N ARG A 199 7.95 8.55 -25.07
CA ARG A 199 6.85 7.88 -25.77
C ARG A 199 6.16 6.82 -24.88
N ARG A 200 6.93 6.08 -24.09
CA ARG A 200 6.41 5.10 -23.13
C ARG A 200 5.61 5.75 -22.00
N LYS A 201 6.07 6.89 -21.50
CA LYS A 201 5.40 7.64 -20.42
C LYS A 201 4.12 8.29 -20.94
N LEU A 202 4.13 8.81 -22.17
CA LEU A 202 2.93 9.26 -22.87
C LEU A 202 1.88 8.15 -22.97
N ALA A 203 2.29 6.92 -23.32
CA ALA A 203 1.38 5.77 -23.39
C ALA A 203 0.66 5.44 -22.06
N SER A 204 1.13 6.00 -20.94
CA SER A 204 0.53 5.83 -19.61
C SER A 204 -0.24 7.07 -19.14
N ASN A 205 -0.35 8.10 -19.97
CA ASN A 205 -1.08 9.33 -19.66
C ASN A 205 -2.60 9.07 -19.78
N PRO A 206 -3.40 9.40 -18.76
CA PRO A 206 -4.86 9.19 -18.77
C PRO A 206 -5.62 10.04 -19.80
N ALA A 207 -5.02 11.09 -20.35
CA ALA A 207 -5.64 11.98 -21.34
C ALA A 207 -5.34 11.59 -22.80
N VAL A 208 -4.54 10.55 -23.04
CA VAL A 208 -4.16 10.14 -24.40
C VAL A 208 -5.31 9.37 -25.07
N GLU A 209 -5.64 9.77 -26.29
CA GLU A 209 -6.68 9.16 -27.10
C GLU A 209 -6.27 7.80 -27.70
N THR A 210 -7.24 6.92 -27.96
CA THR A 210 -7.02 5.60 -28.56
C THR A 210 -6.24 5.66 -29.88
N ALA A 211 -6.50 6.65 -30.75
CA ALA A 211 -5.78 6.83 -32.01
C ALA A 211 -4.27 7.06 -31.83
N SER A 212 -3.87 7.66 -30.71
CA SER A 212 -2.47 7.85 -30.34
C SER A 212 -1.86 6.56 -29.78
N LEU A 213 -2.63 5.80 -28.99
CA LEU A 213 -2.20 4.47 -28.52
C LEU A 213 -2.01 3.49 -29.69
N GLU A 214 -2.87 3.54 -30.72
CA GLU A 214 -2.73 2.73 -31.94
C GLU A 214 -1.42 2.99 -32.67
N LYS A 215 -1.00 4.26 -32.77
CA LYS A 215 0.33 4.62 -33.32
C LYS A 215 1.45 4.04 -32.47
N LEU A 216 1.32 4.09 -31.14
CA LEU A 216 2.32 3.57 -30.20
C LEU A 216 2.38 2.03 -30.17
N LEU A 217 1.34 1.32 -30.62
CA LEU A 217 1.43 -0.13 -30.88
C LEU A 217 2.38 -0.46 -32.04
N GLY A 218 2.66 0.50 -32.92
CA GLY A 218 3.66 0.38 -33.99
C GLY A 218 5.07 0.83 -33.60
N ASP A 219 5.31 1.21 -32.34
CA ASP A 219 6.59 1.76 -31.91
C ASP A 219 7.74 0.74 -32.06
N PRO A 220 8.95 1.14 -32.50
CA PRO A 220 10.10 0.24 -32.56
C PRO A 220 10.47 -0.37 -31.19
N ASP A 221 10.24 0.35 -30.09
CA ASP A 221 10.55 -0.11 -28.74
C ASP A 221 9.39 -0.92 -28.14
N GLY A 222 9.65 -2.20 -27.83
CA GLY A 222 8.64 -3.10 -27.27
C GLY A 222 8.13 -2.69 -25.87
N THR A 223 8.85 -1.85 -25.13
CA THR A 223 8.38 -1.31 -23.86
C THR A 223 7.36 -0.18 -24.05
N VAL A 224 7.45 0.56 -25.15
CA VAL A 224 6.44 1.55 -25.57
C VAL A 224 5.17 0.81 -26.00
N ARG A 225 5.30 -0.19 -26.89
CA ARG A 225 4.16 -1.03 -27.33
C ARG A 225 3.44 -1.67 -26.15
N ALA A 226 4.19 -2.27 -25.22
CA ALA A 226 3.62 -2.88 -24.01
C ALA A 226 2.96 -1.87 -23.06
N ALA A 227 3.37 -0.60 -23.09
CA ALA A 227 2.71 0.46 -22.34
C ALA A 227 1.39 0.89 -22.99
N ALA A 228 1.38 1.05 -24.32
CA ALA A 228 0.19 1.42 -25.09
C ALA A 228 -0.96 0.44 -24.86
N ILE A 229 -0.67 -0.86 -24.81
CA ILE A 229 -1.66 -1.93 -24.52
C ILE A 229 -2.50 -1.66 -23.27
N ARG A 230 -1.94 -1.02 -22.23
CA ARG A 230 -2.66 -0.78 -20.98
C ARG A 230 -3.67 0.37 -21.06
N GLY A 231 -3.55 1.23 -22.07
CA GLY A 231 -4.46 2.35 -22.28
C GLY A 231 -5.73 1.99 -23.03
N PHE A 232 -5.76 0.86 -23.75
CA PHE A 232 -6.94 0.41 -24.48
C PHE A 232 -7.99 -0.17 -23.52
N ALA A 233 -9.25 0.18 -23.77
CA ALA A 233 -10.39 -0.34 -23.00
C ALA A 233 -10.54 -1.86 -23.16
N PRO A 234 -11.21 -2.57 -22.23
CA PRO A 234 -11.35 -4.03 -22.29
C PRO A 234 -12.07 -4.57 -23.54
N ASP A 235 -13.03 -3.82 -24.07
CA ASP A 235 -13.83 -4.16 -25.25
C ASP A 235 -13.15 -3.78 -26.58
N GLU A 236 -12.06 -3.02 -26.53
CA GLU A 236 -11.26 -2.69 -27.70
C GLU A 236 -10.35 -3.88 -28.08
N ALA A 237 -10.61 -4.41 -29.28
CA ALA A 237 -9.79 -5.45 -29.88
C ALA A 237 -8.42 -4.90 -30.27
N LEU A 238 -7.37 -5.63 -29.90
CA LEU A 238 -6.01 -5.32 -30.33
C LEU A 238 -5.67 -6.02 -31.66
N PRO A 239 -4.70 -5.50 -32.43
CA PRO A 239 -4.21 -6.19 -33.61
C PRO A 239 -3.64 -7.58 -33.29
N ASP A 240 -3.89 -8.56 -34.15
CA ASP A 240 -3.41 -9.94 -34.01
C ASP A 240 -1.89 -10.08 -33.80
N ALA A 241 -1.13 -9.11 -34.33
CA ALA A 241 0.32 -9.05 -34.22
C ALA A 241 0.81 -8.88 -32.77
N VAL A 242 -0.02 -8.35 -31.87
CA VAL A 242 0.34 -8.14 -30.46
C VAL A 242 0.64 -9.48 -29.76
N ALA A 243 -0.17 -10.52 -30.04
CA ALA A 243 0.01 -11.85 -29.46
C ALA A 243 1.16 -12.64 -30.09
N ALA A 244 1.67 -12.18 -31.22
CA ALA A 244 2.87 -12.72 -31.86
C ALA A 244 4.09 -11.79 -31.72
N ASP A 245 3.98 -10.72 -30.91
CA ASP A 245 5.03 -9.71 -30.82
C ASP A 245 6.34 -10.34 -30.32
N PRO A 246 7.50 -10.05 -30.96
CA PRO A 246 8.78 -10.62 -30.56
C PRO A 246 9.17 -10.25 -29.11
N CYS A 247 8.69 -9.11 -28.61
CA CYS A 247 8.92 -8.66 -27.26
C CYS A 247 7.97 -9.37 -26.28
N LEU A 248 8.54 -10.22 -25.43
CA LEU A 248 7.83 -10.86 -24.31
C LEU A 248 7.04 -9.89 -23.42
N ARG A 249 7.48 -8.62 -23.28
CA ARG A 249 6.76 -7.62 -22.47
C ARG A 249 5.40 -7.25 -23.08
N VAL A 250 5.30 -7.27 -24.41
CA VAL A 250 4.08 -6.97 -25.16
C VAL A 250 3.09 -8.11 -24.97
N ARG A 251 3.50 -9.34 -25.23
CA ARG A 251 2.67 -10.54 -25.02
C ARG A 251 2.23 -10.70 -23.56
N ARG A 252 3.10 -10.38 -22.59
CA ARG A 252 2.73 -10.34 -21.16
C ARG A 252 1.71 -9.25 -20.84
N ALA A 253 1.73 -8.10 -21.54
CA ALA A 253 0.75 -7.04 -21.32
C ALA A 253 -0.62 -7.45 -21.86
N GLU A 254 -0.66 -8.09 -23.03
CA GLU A 254 -1.87 -8.61 -23.63
C GLU A 254 -2.50 -9.75 -22.80
N ALA A 255 -1.70 -10.70 -22.31
CA ALA A 255 -2.17 -11.79 -21.46
C ALA A 255 -2.92 -11.31 -20.20
N ARG A 256 -2.64 -10.08 -19.74
CA ARG A 256 -3.28 -9.46 -18.56
C ARG A 256 -4.55 -8.67 -18.89
N ARG A 257 -4.84 -8.41 -20.17
CA ARG A 257 -5.97 -7.54 -20.54
C ARG A 257 -7.28 -8.14 -20.08
N ASP A 258 -8.09 -7.31 -19.43
CA ASP A 258 -9.51 -7.56 -19.30
C ASP A 258 -10.10 -7.58 -20.72
N GLY A 259 -10.92 -8.57 -21.05
CA GLY A 259 -11.48 -8.71 -22.41
C GLY A 259 -10.57 -9.38 -23.43
N LEU A 260 -9.50 -10.07 -22.99
CA LEU A 260 -8.68 -10.90 -23.87
C LEU A 260 -9.54 -11.90 -24.67
N ALA A 261 -9.45 -11.84 -25.99
CA ALA A 261 -10.20 -12.73 -26.87
C ALA A 261 -9.83 -14.21 -26.64
N ALA A 262 -10.81 -15.11 -26.70
CA ALA A 262 -10.64 -16.50 -26.33
C ALA A 262 -9.65 -17.27 -27.21
N ASP A 263 -9.61 -16.96 -28.52
CA ASP A 263 -8.65 -17.51 -29.48
C ASP A 263 -7.22 -17.01 -29.20
N VAL A 264 -7.05 -15.74 -28.85
CA VAL A 264 -5.77 -15.19 -28.41
C VAL A 264 -5.32 -15.84 -27.11
N ALA A 265 -6.21 -16.01 -26.13
CA ALA A 265 -5.91 -16.73 -24.89
C ALA A 265 -5.40 -18.16 -25.16
N ARG A 266 -6.03 -18.89 -26.09
CA ARG A 266 -5.57 -20.24 -26.48
C ARG A 266 -4.17 -20.24 -27.09
N ARG A 267 -3.85 -19.25 -27.93
CA ARG A 267 -2.50 -19.07 -28.50
C ARG A 267 -1.47 -18.77 -27.41
N LEU A 268 -1.78 -17.83 -26.51
CA LEU A 268 -0.89 -17.42 -25.42
C LEU A 268 -0.70 -18.52 -24.35
N ALA A 269 -1.60 -19.50 -24.28
CA ALA A 269 -1.42 -20.68 -23.44
C ALA A 269 -0.20 -21.52 -23.86
N ASP A 270 0.25 -21.36 -25.10
CA ASP A 270 1.39 -22.06 -25.70
C ASP A 270 2.63 -21.18 -25.83
N ASP A 271 2.58 -19.99 -25.22
CA ASP A 271 3.73 -19.09 -25.26
C ASP A 271 4.95 -19.75 -24.62
N PRO A 272 6.12 -19.70 -25.27
CA PRO A 272 7.35 -20.26 -24.71
C PRO A 272 7.77 -19.57 -23.40
N ASP A 273 7.36 -18.31 -23.18
CA ASP A 273 7.65 -17.58 -21.95
C ASP A 273 6.64 -17.92 -20.86
N ALA A 274 7.09 -18.64 -19.83
CA ALA A 274 6.27 -19.02 -18.68
C ALA A 274 5.59 -17.83 -17.97
N TRP A 275 6.18 -16.63 -18.06
CA TRP A 275 5.55 -15.43 -17.51
C TRP A 275 4.32 -14.99 -18.30
N VAL A 276 4.28 -15.16 -19.62
CA VAL A 276 3.05 -14.95 -20.42
C VAL A 276 1.96 -15.90 -19.94
N ARG A 277 2.27 -17.21 -19.89
CA ARG A 277 1.34 -18.25 -19.42
C ARG A 277 0.88 -18.01 -17.98
N ARG A 278 1.76 -17.52 -17.11
CA ARG A 278 1.44 -17.14 -15.73
C ARG A 278 0.48 -15.97 -15.65
N TRP A 279 0.69 -14.92 -16.45
CA TRP A 279 -0.21 -13.77 -16.48
C TRP A 279 -1.58 -14.13 -17.06
N LEU A 280 -1.58 -14.96 -18.10
CA LEU A 280 -2.80 -15.54 -18.66
C LEU A 280 -3.54 -16.37 -17.60
N ALA A 281 -2.87 -17.25 -16.86
CA ALA A 281 -3.47 -18.04 -15.80
C ALA A 281 -4.14 -17.20 -14.69
N ARG A 282 -3.71 -15.95 -14.47
CA ARG A 282 -4.32 -15.02 -13.49
C ARG A 282 -5.49 -14.23 -14.03
N ASN A 283 -5.67 -14.19 -15.35
CA ASN A 283 -6.67 -13.37 -16.00
C ASN A 283 -8.08 -13.97 -15.76
N PRO A 284 -9.01 -13.19 -15.17
CA PRO A 284 -10.32 -13.71 -14.75
C PRO A 284 -11.24 -14.06 -15.92
N THR A 285 -10.97 -13.57 -17.14
CA THR A 285 -11.81 -13.82 -18.32
C THR A 285 -11.32 -14.98 -19.19
N VAL A 286 -10.29 -15.69 -18.75
CA VAL A 286 -9.71 -16.79 -19.53
C VAL A 286 -10.67 -17.98 -19.61
N PRO A 287 -10.87 -18.56 -20.81
CA PRO A 287 -11.72 -19.73 -21.00
C PRO A 287 -11.29 -20.93 -20.15
N GLU A 288 -12.27 -21.76 -19.77
CA GLU A 288 -12.04 -22.97 -18.97
C GLU A 288 -11.04 -23.93 -19.63
N ASP A 289 -11.11 -24.13 -20.95
CA ASP A 289 -10.19 -25.02 -21.68
C ASP A 289 -8.73 -24.57 -21.57
N VAL A 290 -8.49 -23.26 -21.50
CA VAL A 290 -7.17 -22.69 -21.26
C VAL A 290 -6.72 -22.92 -19.82
N LEU A 291 -7.61 -22.76 -18.83
CA LEU A 291 -7.29 -23.06 -17.43
C LEU A 291 -6.97 -24.54 -17.22
N VAL A 292 -7.68 -25.45 -17.88
CA VAL A 292 -7.39 -26.89 -17.87
C VAL A 292 -5.97 -27.15 -18.36
N ARG A 293 -5.57 -26.52 -19.47
CA ARG A 293 -4.22 -26.65 -20.01
C ARG A 293 -3.15 -26.10 -19.07
N LEU A 294 -3.36 -24.90 -18.53
CA LEU A 294 -2.42 -24.24 -17.62
C LEU A 294 -2.36 -24.92 -16.23
N ALA A 295 -3.37 -25.69 -15.84
CA ALA A 295 -3.35 -26.51 -14.62
C ALA A 295 -2.41 -27.72 -14.74
N ALA A 296 -2.03 -28.10 -15.96
CA ALA A 296 -1.07 -29.15 -16.26
C ALA A 296 0.30 -28.60 -16.72
N ASP A 297 0.51 -27.29 -16.61
CA ASP A 297 1.77 -26.64 -17.01
C ASP A 297 2.96 -27.22 -16.25
N GLU A 298 4.11 -27.33 -16.91
CA GLU A 298 5.35 -27.80 -16.27
C GLU A 298 5.79 -26.87 -15.13
N GLU A 299 5.54 -25.58 -15.28
CA GLU A 299 5.91 -24.55 -14.33
C GLU A 299 4.90 -24.45 -13.19
N ALA A 300 5.34 -24.77 -11.97
CA ALA A 300 4.48 -24.73 -10.80
C ALA A 300 3.93 -23.31 -10.52
N ASP A 301 4.63 -22.27 -10.99
CA ASP A 301 4.23 -20.87 -10.86
C ASP A 301 2.99 -20.52 -11.72
N VAL A 302 2.84 -21.21 -12.86
CA VAL A 302 1.67 -21.15 -13.73
C VAL A 302 0.51 -21.91 -13.09
N ARG A 303 0.75 -23.15 -12.64
CA ARG A 303 -0.28 -23.96 -11.94
C ARG A 303 -0.82 -23.27 -10.67
N ARG A 304 0.06 -22.63 -9.89
CA ARG A 304 -0.33 -21.79 -8.73
C ARG A 304 -1.16 -20.58 -9.13
N SER A 305 -0.92 -20.03 -10.32
CA SER A 305 -1.71 -18.90 -10.82
C SER A 305 -3.13 -19.35 -11.19
N VAL A 306 -3.27 -20.54 -11.79
CA VAL A 306 -4.59 -21.18 -12.00
C VAL A 306 -5.30 -21.42 -10.67
N SER A 307 -4.61 -21.98 -9.67
CA SER A 307 -5.24 -22.23 -8.36
C SER A 307 -5.81 -20.95 -7.74
N ARG A 308 -5.22 -19.78 -7.99
CA ARG A 308 -5.67 -18.49 -7.45
C ARG A 308 -6.67 -17.74 -8.32
N ASN A 309 -6.93 -18.20 -9.55
CA ASN A 309 -7.86 -17.56 -10.47
C ASN A 309 -9.30 -17.89 -10.10
N ARG A 310 -10.12 -16.88 -9.78
CA ARG A 310 -11.51 -17.05 -9.32
C ARG A 310 -12.37 -17.87 -10.29
N SER A 311 -12.08 -17.84 -11.58
CA SER A 311 -12.82 -18.57 -12.61
C SER A 311 -12.43 -20.05 -12.73
N THR A 312 -11.42 -20.51 -11.98
CA THR A 312 -11.00 -21.92 -11.97
C THR A 312 -12.10 -22.83 -11.44
N PRO A 313 -12.58 -23.80 -12.24
CA PRO A 313 -13.61 -24.74 -11.82
C PRO A 313 -13.18 -25.59 -10.62
N LEU A 314 -14.16 -25.99 -9.80
CA LEU A 314 -13.94 -26.79 -8.60
C LEU A 314 -13.23 -28.13 -8.90
N GLY A 315 -13.47 -28.72 -10.08
CA GLY A 315 -12.78 -29.93 -10.54
C GLY A 315 -11.26 -29.73 -10.64
N LEU A 316 -10.81 -28.59 -11.18
CA LEU A 316 -9.39 -28.25 -11.23
C LEU A 316 -8.81 -27.93 -9.87
N LEU A 317 -9.58 -27.29 -8.97
CA LEU A 317 -9.12 -27.07 -7.59
C LEU A 317 -8.90 -28.40 -6.83
N ARG A 318 -9.73 -29.42 -7.06
CA ARG A 318 -9.53 -30.78 -6.51
C ARG A 318 -8.30 -31.48 -7.07
N GLN A 319 -7.92 -31.20 -8.31
CA GLN A 319 -6.68 -31.68 -8.89
C GLN A 319 -5.48 -30.96 -8.26
N LEU A 320 -5.51 -29.62 -8.22
CA LEU A 320 -4.43 -28.78 -7.73
C LEU A 320 -4.21 -28.90 -6.21
N SER A 321 -5.22 -29.34 -5.44
CA SER A 321 -5.05 -29.64 -4.01
C SER A 321 -4.17 -30.85 -3.75
N ARG A 322 -3.87 -31.65 -4.77
CA ARG A 322 -2.95 -32.80 -4.74
C ARG A 322 -1.67 -32.52 -5.53
N ASP A 323 -1.40 -31.27 -5.89
CA ASP A 323 -0.18 -30.90 -6.60
C ASP A 323 1.06 -31.28 -5.80
N THR A 324 2.09 -31.75 -6.50
CA THR A 324 3.39 -32.10 -5.91
C THR A 324 4.05 -30.94 -5.17
N VAL A 325 3.79 -29.69 -5.56
CA VAL A 325 4.44 -28.51 -4.98
C VAL A 325 3.53 -27.80 -3.99
N ALA A 326 3.99 -27.67 -2.74
CA ALA A 326 3.19 -27.16 -1.63
C ALA A 326 2.59 -25.77 -1.88
N TRP A 327 3.34 -24.85 -2.47
CA TRP A 327 2.85 -23.50 -2.77
C TRP A 327 1.67 -23.44 -3.78
N VAL A 328 1.46 -24.49 -4.61
CA VAL A 328 0.29 -24.64 -5.48
C VAL A 328 -0.90 -25.07 -4.63
N ARG A 329 -0.71 -26.08 -3.77
CA ARG A 329 -1.72 -26.53 -2.79
C ARG A 329 -2.14 -25.41 -1.84
N ALA A 330 -1.19 -24.61 -1.36
CA ALA A 330 -1.44 -23.42 -0.55
C ALA A 330 -2.25 -22.35 -1.32
N GLY A 331 -2.02 -22.25 -2.64
CA GLY A 331 -2.81 -21.40 -3.52
C GLY A 331 -4.27 -21.83 -3.62
N VAL A 332 -4.56 -23.15 -3.56
CA VAL A 332 -5.93 -23.68 -3.41
C VAL A 332 -6.45 -23.37 -2.00
N ALA A 333 -5.69 -23.71 -0.96
CA ALA A 333 -6.10 -23.54 0.45
C ALA A 333 -6.53 -22.12 0.82
N LEU A 334 -5.98 -21.08 0.19
CA LEU A 334 -6.29 -19.68 0.49
C LEU A 334 -7.66 -19.21 -0.04
N ARG A 335 -8.26 -19.96 -0.97
CA ARG A 335 -9.49 -19.55 -1.63
C ARG A 335 -10.72 -19.74 -0.72
N ALA A 336 -11.60 -18.75 -0.70
CA ALA A 336 -12.82 -18.76 0.13
C ALA A 336 -13.96 -19.64 -0.43
N ASP A 337 -13.88 -20.08 -1.68
CA ASP A 337 -14.87 -20.92 -2.38
C ASP A 337 -14.46 -22.40 -2.48
N VAL A 338 -13.45 -22.81 -1.72
CA VAL A 338 -12.94 -24.19 -1.72
C VAL A 338 -13.97 -25.11 -1.07
N PRO A 339 -14.31 -26.25 -1.70
CA PRO A 339 -15.20 -27.25 -1.11
C PRO A 339 -14.64 -27.84 0.19
N ASP A 340 -15.52 -28.20 1.11
CA ASP A 340 -15.12 -28.77 2.41
C ASP A 340 -14.30 -30.08 2.26
N ASP A 341 -14.55 -30.87 1.21
CA ASP A 341 -13.75 -32.07 0.91
C ASP A 341 -12.28 -31.73 0.58
N VAL A 342 -12.05 -30.60 -0.09
CA VAL A 342 -10.70 -30.13 -0.41
C VAL A 342 -10.01 -29.53 0.82
N ILE A 343 -10.74 -28.81 1.67
CA ILE A 343 -10.23 -28.34 2.97
C ILE A 343 -9.81 -29.54 3.82
N GLY A 344 -10.61 -30.60 3.85
CA GLY A 344 -10.30 -31.84 4.57
C GLY A 344 -8.99 -32.48 4.09
N VAL A 345 -8.79 -32.60 2.76
CA VAL A 345 -7.53 -33.12 2.18
C VAL A 345 -6.34 -32.24 2.54
N LEU A 346 -6.44 -30.93 2.34
CA LEU A 346 -5.35 -29.98 2.62
C LEU A 346 -5.08 -29.84 4.12
N GLY A 347 -6.08 -30.09 4.96
CA GLY A 347 -5.93 -30.10 6.41
C GLY A 347 -5.08 -31.27 6.92
N LEU A 348 -4.76 -32.26 6.09
CA LEU A 348 -3.81 -33.33 6.42
C LEU A 348 -2.38 -33.00 5.96
N ASP A 349 -2.17 -31.83 5.37
CA ASP A 349 -0.85 -31.37 4.92
C ASP A 349 -0.01 -30.90 6.10
N ASP A 350 1.27 -31.27 6.11
CA ASP A 350 2.23 -30.85 7.13
C ASP A 350 3.02 -29.60 6.71
N ASP A 351 2.86 -29.14 5.46
CA ASP A 351 3.57 -27.99 4.94
C ASP A 351 3.05 -26.67 5.55
N ALA A 352 3.98 -25.85 6.04
CA ALA A 352 3.68 -24.61 6.73
C ALA A 352 2.95 -23.59 5.84
N ASP A 353 3.21 -23.54 4.53
CA ASP A 353 2.53 -22.62 3.61
C ASP A 353 1.07 -23.05 3.40
N VAL A 354 0.81 -24.36 3.33
CA VAL A 354 -0.55 -24.91 3.18
C VAL A 354 -1.36 -24.67 4.44
N LEU A 355 -0.78 -24.98 5.62
CA LEU A 355 -1.42 -24.73 6.91
C LEU A 355 -1.66 -23.23 7.15
N SER A 356 -0.70 -22.36 6.79
CA SER A 356 -0.87 -20.91 6.87
C SER A 356 -1.97 -20.40 5.93
N ALA A 357 -2.10 -20.98 4.73
CA ALA A 357 -3.17 -20.62 3.81
C ALA A 357 -4.54 -21.05 4.36
N LEU A 358 -4.65 -22.26 4.92
CA LEU A 358 -5.87 -22.75 5.57
C LEU A 358 -6.23 -21.93 6.80
N GLY A 359 -5.25 -21.55 7.62
CA GLY A 359 -5.51 -20.76 8.82
C GLY A 359 -6.14 -19.41 8.49
N ARG A 360 -5.82 -18.82 7.33
CA ARG A 360 -6.43 -17.59 6.78
C ARG A 360 -7.76 -17.79 6.05
N ASN A 361 -8.14 -19.03 5.78
CA ASN A 361 -9.33 -19.33 4.98
C ASN A 361 -10.60 -19.12 5.82
N PRO A 362 -11.56 -18.25 5.41
CA PRO A 362 -12.79 -18.01 6.15
C PRO A 362 -13.71 -19.25 6.27
N ARG A 363 -13.48 -20.29 5.46
CA ARG A 363 -14.19 -21.57 5.49
C ARG A 363 -13.54 -22.64 6.36
N ALA A 364 -12.34 -22.39 6.91
CA ALA A 364 -11.64 -23.36 7.73
C ALA A 364 -12.48 -23.73 8.98
N PRO A 365 -12.75 -25.02 9.24
CA PRO A 365 -13.54 -25.42 10.40
C PRO A 365 -12.78 -25.18 11.71
N LEU A 366 -13.52 -25.06 12.81
CA LEU A 366 -12.99 -24.69 14.12
C LEU A 366 -11.87 -25.63 14.60
N ASP A 367 -12.05 -26.93 14.45
CA ASP A 367 -11.06 -27.95 14.84
C ASP A 367 -9.73 -27.80 14.09
N LEU A 368 -9.80 -27.52 12.78
CA LEU A 368 -8.64 -27.19 11.97
C LEU A 368 -7.95 -25.91 12.48
N LEU A 369 -8.70 -24.84 12.72
CA LEU A 369 -8.13 -23.57 13.22
C LEU A 369 -7.49 -23.72 14.60
N VAL A 370 -8.10 -24.47 15.52
CA VAL A 370 -7.53 -24.77 16.84
C VAL A 370 -6.22 -25.54 16.70
N ARG A 371 -6.15 -26.53 15.80
CA ARG A 371 -4.91 -27.26 15.52
C ARG A 371 -3.82 -26.35 14.95
N ILE A 372 -4.15 -25.49 13.98
CA ILE A 372 -3.21 -24.52 13.39
C ILE A 372 -2.72 -23.53 14.45
N ALA A 373 -3.60 -23.06 15.34
CA ALA A 373 -3.26 -22.20 16.46
C ALA A 373 -2.30 -22.88 17.46
N GLY A 374 -2.28 -24.22 17.51
CA GLY A 374 -1.32 -25.02 18.28
C GLY A 374 0.02 -25.27 17.59
N SER A 375 0.25 -24.74 16.39
CA SER A 375 1.50 -24.97 15.65
C SER A 375 2.73 -24.42 16.39
N ALA A 376 3.86 -25.13 16.28
CA ALA A 376 5.15 -24.64 16.77
C ALA A 376 5.61 -23.39 15.99
N ASP A 377 5.20 -23.26 14.73
CA ASP A 377 5.57 -22.15 13.87
C ASP A 377 4.71 -20.89 14.15
N ALA A 378 5.38 -19.78 14.46
CA ALA A 378 4.72 -18.52 14.80
C ALA A 378 3.94 -17.89 13.64
N ASP A 379 4.37 -18.12 12.40
CA ASP A 379 3.73 -17.60 11.19
C ASP A 379 2.47 -18.42 10.87
N VAL A 380 2.53 -19.75 11.07
CA VAL A 380 1.35 -20.62 10.99
C VAL A 380 0.31 -20.24 12.04
N ARG A 381 0.70 -19.99 13.30
CA ARG A 381 -0.25 -19.48 14.30
C ARG A 381 -0.84 -18.11 13.93
N ARG A 382 0.00 -17.20 13.41
CA ARG A 382 -0.44 -15.87 12.97
C ARG A 382 -1.49 -15.94 11.86
N SER A 383 -1.47 -16.99 11.05
CA SER A 383 -2.47 -17.17 10.00
C SER A 383 -3.91 -17.20 10.52
N VAL A 384 -4.14 -17.82 11.69
CA VAL A 384 -5.44 -17.85 12.38
C VAL A 384 -5.85 -16.45 12.85
N ILE A 385 -4.89 -15.67 13.36
CA ILE A 385 -5.10 -14.28 13.79
C ILE A 385 -5.52 -13.38 12.62
N LEU A 386 -4.99 -13.67 11.42
CA LEU A 386 -5.27 -12.92 10.20
C LEU A 386 -6.56 -13.37 9.48
N ASN A 387 -7.23 -14.41 9.98
CA ASN A 387 -8.49 -14.87 9.45
C ASN A 387 -9.64 -14.03 10.02
N PRO A 388 -10.32 -13.21 9.19
CA PRO A 388 -11.36 -12.29 9.68
C PRO A 388 -12.56 -13.00 10.31
N ASP A 389 -12.74 -14.28 10.02
CA ASP A 389 -13.86 -15.11 10.48
C ASP A 389 -13.43 -16.13 11.54
N ALA A 390 -12.17 -16.08 12.01
CA ALA A 390 -11.70 -16.98 13.07
C ALA A 390 -12.60 -16.87 14.31
N PRO A 391 -13.18 -17.99 14.77
CA PRO A 391 -14.02 -18.00 15.96
C PRO A 391 -13.20 -17.69 17.21
N ARG A 392 -13.84 -17.11 18.22
CA ARG A 392 -13.18 -16.70 19.46
C ARG A 392 -12.44 -17.87 20.12
N GLU A 393 -13.00 -19.07 20.05
CA GLU A 393 -12.46 -20.32 20.57
C GLU A 393 -11.08 -20.67 20.00
N ALA A 394 -10.84 -20.38 18.71
CA ALA A 394 -9.52 -20.57 18.09
C ALA A 394 -8.53 -19.44 18.42
N LEU A 395 -9.03 -18.27 18.79
CA LEU A 395 -8.24 -17.06 19.04
C LEU A 395 -7.76 -16.94 20.50
N VAL A 396 -8.58 -17.34 21.46
CA VAL A 396 -8.27 -17.22 22.89
C VAL A 396 -6.95 -17.89 23.29
N PRO A 397 -6.59 -19.09 22.80
CA PRO A 397 -5.28 -19.69 23.10
C PRO A 397 -4.10 -18.82 22.67
N LEU A 398 -4.27 -18.01 21.62
CA LEU A 398 -3.22 -17.13 21.09
C LEU A 398 -3.05 -15.85 21.91
N LEU A 399 -3.89 -15.58 22.92
CA LEU A 399 -3.66 -14.49 23.89
C LEU A 399 -2.38 -14.73 24.70
N GLU A 400 -1.97 -15.99 24.83
CA GLU A 400 -0.73 -16.41 25.49
C GLU A 400 0.36 -16.79 24.47
N ASP A 401 0.23 -16.36 23.19
CA ASP A 401 1.22 -16.68 22.16
C ASP A 401 2.62 -16.20 22.61
N PRO A 402 3.66 -17.06 22.55
CA PRO A 402 5.00 -16.70 23.00
C PRO A 402 5.60 -15.54 22.21
N TYR A 403 5.11 -15.28 20.98
CA TYR A 403 5.58 -14.19 20.14
C TYR A 403 4.74 -12.92 20.35
N PRO A 404 5.29 -11.84 20.95
CA PRO A 404 4.50 -10.65 21.31
C PRO A 404 3.81 -9.96 20.13
N LEU A 405 4.40 -10.06 18.93
CA LEU A 405 3.81 -9.49 17.72
C LEU A 405 2.48 -10.19 17.37
N ASN A 406 2.38 -11.52 17.57
CA ASN A 406 1.13 -12.24 17.37
C ASN A 406 0.05 -11.71 18.33
N ARG A 407 0.39 -11.53 19.60
CA ARG A 407 -0.52 -10.94 20.60
C ARG A 407 -0.94 -9.51 20.24
N ALA A 408 -0.02 -8.68 19.74
CA ALA A 408 -0.30 -7.30 19.31
C ALA A 408 -1.22 -7.23 18.08
N PHE A 409 -1.15 -8.21 17.16
CA PHE A 409 -2.13 -8.35 16.07
C PHE A 409 -3.47 -8.86 16.58
N LEU A 410 -3.45 -9.86 17.46
CA LEU A 410 -4.61 -10.53 17.99
C LEU A 410 -5.59 -9.59 18.69
N VAL A 411 -5.10 -8.67 19.52
CA VAL A 411 -5.95 -7.71 20.24
C VAL A 411 -6.74 -6.77 19.33
N ARG A 412 -6.44 -6.72 18.03
CA ARG A 412 -7.20 -5.95 17.04
C ARG A 412 -8.31 -6.77 16.38
N HIS A 413 -8.37 -8.07 16.65
CA HIS A 413 -9.34 -8.96 16.04
C HIS A 413 -10.77 -8.66 16.52
N ARG A 414 -11.72 -8.62 15.59
CA ARG A 414 -13.11 -8.23 15.88
C ARG A 414 -13.87 -9.25 16.74
N ASN A 415 -13.52 -10.53 16.62
CA ASN A 415 -14.23 -11.62 17.33
C ASN A 415 -13.74 -11.84 18.78
N LEU A 416 -12.74 -11.09 19.25
CA LEU A 416 -12.39 -11.10 20.68
C LEU A 416 -13.44 -10.36 21.50
N ALA A 417 -13.72 -10.84 22.71
CA ALA A 417 -14.58 -10.14 23.66
C ALA A 417 -13.84 -8.96 24.30
N GLU A 418 -14.59 -8.02 24.89
CA GLU A 418 -13.99 -6.91 25.64
C GLU A 418 -13.12 -7.39 26.81
N ALA A 419 -13.58 -8.43 27.51
CA ALA A 419 -12.84 -9.06 28.61
C ALA A 419 -11.45 -9.57 28.17
N ASP A 420 -11.33 -10.09 26.95
CA ASP A 420 -10.06 -10.54 26.38
C ASP A 420 -9.11 -9.36 26.16
N LEU A 421 -9.62 -8.21 25.71
CA LEU A 421 -8.79 -7.02 25.54
C LEU A 421 -8.37 -6.42 26.89
N VAL A 422 -9.25 -6.48 27.89
CA VAL A 422 -8.97 -5.98 29.24
C VAL A 422 -7.86 -6.76 29.92
N SER A 423 -7.75 -8.08 29.73
CA SER A 423 -6.64 -8.87 30.26
C SER A 423 -5.29 -8.48 29.64
N MET A 424 -5.30 -8.16 28.34
CA MET A 424 -4.10 -7.77 27.58
C MET A 424 -3.56 -6.37 27.95
N LEU A 425 -4.27 -5.60 28.77
CA LEU A 425 -3.77 -4.35 29.35
C LEU A 425 -2.70 -4.57 30.43
N SER A 426 -2.49 -5.82 30.85
CA SER A 426 -1.42 -6.21 31.78
C SER A 426 -0.32 -7.04 31.10
N ASP A 427 -0.33 -7.14 29.77
CA ASP A 427 0.69 -7.85 28.99
C ASP A 427 2.09 -7.28 29.28
N PRO A 428 3.15 -8.10 29.40
CA PRO A 428 4.51 -7.62 29.62
C PRO A 428 5.00 -6.67 28.50
N GLU A 429 4.53 -6.84 27.27
CA GLU A 429 4.97 -6.08 26.12
C GLU A 429 4.17 -4.76 25.95
N PRO A 430 4.82 -3.58 25.98
CA PRO A 430 4.11 -2.31 25.86
C PRO A 430 3.33 -2.14 24.56
N GLN A 431 3.79 -2.73 23.45
CA GLN A 431 3.09 -2.69 22.17
C GLN A 431 1.72 -3.39 22.24
N VAL A 432 1.63 -4.48 23.00
CA VAL A 432 0.39 -5.24 23.19
C VAL A 432 -0.58 -4.43 24.04
N ARG A 433 -0.11 -3.86 25.16
CA ARG A 433 -0.92 -2.99 26.02
C ARG A 433 -1.44 -1.77 25.27
N PHE A 434 -0.59 -1.11 24.47
CA PHE A 434 -0.98 0.00 23.60
C PHE A 434 -2.10 -0.43 22.63
N SER A 435 -1.89 -1.54 21.92
CA SER A 435 -2.84 -2.02 20.92
C SER A 435 -4.18 -2.45 21.53
N ALA A 436 -4.16 -3.08 22.71
CA ALA A 436 -5.37 -3.45 23.46
C ALA A 436 -6.17 -2.21 23.89
N ALA A 437 -5.50 -1.20 24.44
CA ALA A 437 -6.14 0.07 24.83
C ALA A 437 -6.74 0.81 23.62
N SER A 438 -6.00 0.90 22.52
CA SER A 438 -6.51 1.49 21.29
C SER A 438 -7.72 0.74 20.72
N ALA A 439 -7.73 -0.60 20.80
CA ALA A 439 -8.85 -1.42 20.36
C ALA A 439 -10.11 -1.19 21.23
N LEU A 440 -9.95 -1.10 22.55
CA LEU A 440 -11.03 -0.79 23.48
C LEU A 440 -11.65 0.59 23.22
N ILE A 441 -10.82 1.63 23.03
CA ILE A 441 -11.27 2.98 22.68
C ILE A 441 -12.06 2.97 21.37
N LYS A 442 -11.54 2.28 20.34
CA LYS A 442 -12.20 2.20 19.04
C LYS A 442 -13.60 1.56 19.15
N ARG A 443 -13.73 0.50 19.96
CA ARG A 443 -15.01 -0.16 20.21
C ARG A 443 -16.00 0.76 20.93
N ALA A 444 -15.56 1.46 21.98
CA ALA A 444 -16.38 2.41 22.72
C ALA A 444 -16.89 3.59 21.85
N ASN A 445 -16.13 3.99 20.82
CA ASN A 445 -16.56 5.03 19.88
C ASN A 445 -17.46 4.51 18.75
N SER A 446 -17.60 3.19 18.58
CA SER A 446 -18.40 2.57 17.52
C SER A 446 -19.78 2.09 18.00
N THR A 447 -20.01 2.11 19.31
CA THR A 447 -21.29 1.87 19.98
C THR A 447 -21.99 3.20 20.25
#